data_AF-A0AA88IYD5-F1
#
_entry.id   AF-A0AA88IYD5-F1
#
_cell.length_a   1.000
_cell.length_b   1.000
_cell.length_c   1.000
_cell.angle_alpha   90.00
_cell.angle_beta   90.00
_cell.angle_gamma   90.00
#
_symmetry.space_group_name_H-M   'P 1'
#
loop_
_entity.id
_entity.type
_entity.pdbx_description
1 polymer ?
#
loop_
_entity_poly.entity_id
_entity_poly.type
_entity_poly.pdbx_seq_one_letter_code
_entity_poly.pdbx_strand_id
1 'polypeptide(L)'
;MAAYQNLIMQSMYDKQLDSGKGTLLHLCDDVIQQEVKEVIISFFILMEQGKATRQDLDRWCEELIKDEFNESCNFDVDDAVEKLEKLGIVAQDSVGRYYCVGLKRANEIIGNTTEELVLKVKQGGGGGGGGGGGT
;
A
#
# COMPACT_ATOMS: atom_id res chain seq x y z
N MET A 1 -39.84 5.20 -35.36
CA MET A 1 -39.40 6.18 -34.33
C MET A 1 -39.09 5.56 -32.96
N ALA A 2 -39.85 4.56 -32.48
CA ALA A 2 -39.69 3.99 -31.12
C ALA A 2 -38.38 3.22 -30.88
N ALA A 3 -37.80 2.57 -31.90
CA ALA A 3 -36.54 1.84 -31.75
C ALA A 3 -35.35 2.76 -31.45
N TYR A 4 -35.30 3.93 -32.08
CA TYR A 4 -34.22 4.92 -31.89
C TYR A 4 -34.30 5.56 -30.49
N GLN A 5 -35.51 5.82 -29.98
CA GLN A 5 -35.70 6.30 -28.61
C GLN A 5 -35.31 5.25 -27.55
N ASN A 6 -35.62 3.97 -27.77
CA ASN A 6 -35.16 2.89 -26.89
C ASN A 6 -33.63 2.75 -26.91
N LEU A 7 -33.00 2.89 -28.09
CA LEU A 7 -31.54 2.81 -28.23
C LEU A 7 -30.83 3.96 -27.51
N ILE A 8 -31.37 5.18 -27.59
CA ILE A 8 -30.86 6.34 -26.84
C ILE A 8 -31.07 6.14 -25.33
N MET A 9 -32.23 5.62 -24.92
CA MET A 9 -32.51 5.38 -23.51
C MET A 9 -31.60 4.29 -22.93
N GLN A 10 -31.40 3.17 -23.62
CA GLN A 10 -30.41 2.16 -23.25
C GLN A 10 -28.99 2.74 -23.25
N SER A 11 -28.60 3.49 -24.27
CA SER A 11 -27.27 4.11 -24.33
C SER A 11 -27.02 5.10 -23.19
N MET A 12 -28.05 5.85 -22.77
CA MET A 12 -27.99 6.72 -21.59
C MET A 12 -27.87 5.92 -20.28
N TYR A 13 -28.65 4.84 -20.13
CA TYR A 13 -28.56 3.94 -18.98
C TYR A 13 -27.19 3.27 -18.88
N ASP A 14 -26.64 2.79 -19.99
CA ASP A 14 -25.32 2.16 -20.05
C ASP A 14 -24.21 3.17 -19.71
N LYS A 15 -24.30 4.43 -20.18
CA LYS A 15 -23.36 5.49 -19.80
C LYS A 15 -23.46 5.88 -18.32
N GLN A 16 -24.66 5.87 -17.73
CA GLN A 16 -24.81 6.11 -16.29
C GLN A 16 -24.21 4.97 -15.46
N LEU A 17 -24.37 3.72 -15.90
CA LEU A 17 -23.74 2.56 -15.26
C LEU A 17 -22.21 2.61 -15.38
N ASP A 18 -21.68 3.02 -16.54
CA ASP A 18 -20.24 3.17 -16.77
C ASP A 18 -19.64 4.30 -15.91
N SER A 19 -20.34 5.43 -15.82
CA SER A 19 -20.00 6.54 -14.92
C SER A 19 -19.99 6.13 -13.45
N GLY A 20 -20.97 5.33 -13.00
CA GLY A 20 -21.05 4.87 -11.61
C GLY A 20 -19.95 3.89 -11.24
N LYS A 21 -19.58 2.98 -12.16
CA LYS A 21 -18.46 2.06 -11.97
C LYS A 21 -17.12 2.79 -11.91
N GLY A 22 -16.92 3.78 -12.78
CA GLY A 22 -15.70 4.60 -12.78
C GLY A 22 -15.49 5.31 -11.43
N THR A 23 -16.52 5.95 -10.89
CA THR A 23 -16.45 6.60 -9.57
C THR A 23 -16.15 5.61 -8.44
N LEU A 24 -16.77 4.43 -8.45
CA LEU A 24 -16.49 3.40 -7.44
C LEU A 24 -15.03 2.92 -7.48
N LEU A 25 -14.50 2.68 -8.69
CA LEU A 25 -13.10 2.27 -8.86
C LEU A 25 -12.12 3.32 -8.32
N HIS A 26 -12.40 4.60 -8.57
CA HIS A 26 -11.59 5.70 -8.02
C HIS A 26 -11.65 5.75 -6.50
N LEU A 27 -12.84 5.65 -5.90
CA LEU A 27 -12.97 5.61 -4.44
C LEU A 27 -12.24 4.41 -3.82
N CYS A 28 -12.31 3.24 -4.47
CA CYS A 28 -11.55 2.07 -4.02
C CYS A 28 -10.04 2.31 -4.08
N ASP A 29 -9.55 2.92 -5.15
CA ASP A 29 -8.12 3.25 -5.29
C ASP A 29 -7.68 4.25 -4.22
N ASP A 30 -8.47 5.29 -3.97
CA ASP A 30 -8.20 6.29 -2.94
C ASP A 30 -8.13 5.66 -1.54
N VAL A 31 -9.08 4.78 -1.20
CA VAL A 31 -9.08 4.05 0.08
C VAL A 31 -7.84 3.16 0.17
N ILE A 32 -7.54 2.34 -0.85
CA ILE A 32 -6.35 1.48 -0.85
C ILE A 32 -5.06 2.30 -0.66
N GLN A 33 -4.94 3.43 -1.35
CA GLN A 33 -3.79 4.32 -1.18
C GLN A 33 -3.69 4.89 0.23
N GLN A 34 -4.83 5.22 0.86
CA GLN A 34 -4.87 5.66 2.25
C GLN A 34 -4.39 4.54 3.19
N GLU A 35 -4.90 3.31 3.03
CA GLU A 35 -4.50 2.16 3.84
C GLU A 35 -2.99 1.92 3.79
N VAL A 36 -2.39 2.04 2.60
CA VAL A 36 -0.95 1.85 2.40
C VAL A 36 -0.15 2.96 3.09
N LYS A 37 -0.60 4.22 3.01
CA LYS A 37 0.08 5.35 3.66
C LYS A 37 0.10 5.20 5.17
N GLU A 38 -1.02 4.79 5.75
CA GLU A 38 -1.14 4.60 7.20
C GLU A 38 -0.16 3.54 7.71
N VAL A 39 -0.08 2.40 7.02
CA VAL A 39 0.86 1.32 7.34
C VAL A 39 2.32 1.77 7.23
N ILE A 40 2.67 2.54 6.19
CA ILE A 40 4.03 3.07 6.00
C ILE A 40 4.41 4.03 7.13
N ILE A 41 3.52 4.96 7.48
CA ILE A 41 3.76 5.97 8.53
C ILE A 41 3.93 5.29 9.88
N SER A 42 3.03 4.37 10.23
CA SER A 42 3.09 3.61 11.49
C SER A 42 4.40 2.82 11.61
N PHE A 43 4.81 2.14 10.54
CA PHE A 43 6.08 1.41 10.52
C PHE A 43 7.29 2.34 10.64
N PHE A 44 7.29 3.48 9.95
CA PHE A 44 8.37 4.47 10.02
C PHE A 44 8.55 5.02 11.44
N ILE A 45 7.46 5.39 12.11
CA ILE A 45 7.52 5.88 13.51
C ILE A 45 8.11 4.82 14.44
N LEU A 46 7.69 3.55 14.32
CA LEU A 46 8.25 2.46 15.13
C LEU A 46 9.74 2.21 14.86
N MET A 47 10.21 2.46 13.63
CA MET A 47 11.64 2.36 13.32
C MET A 47 12.45 3.49 13.97
N GLU A 48 11.94 4.72 13.94
CA GLU A 48 12.66 5.91 14.45
C GLU A 48 12.60 6.03 15.98
N GLN A 49 11.42 5.82 16.57
CA GLN A 49 11.18 6.01 18.01
C GLN A 49 11.33 4.70 18.81
N GLY A 50 11.35 3.56 18.15
CA GLY A 50 11.41 2.25 18.78
C GLY A 50 10.07 1.79 19.33
N LYS A 51 10.04 1.37 20.61
CA LYS A 51 8.83 0.78 21.21
C LYS A 51 7.83 1.86 21.60
N ALA A 52 6.58 1.72 21.15
CA ALA A 52 5.52 2.69 21.39
C ALA A 52 4.30 2.04 22.06
N THR A 53 3.61 2.75 22.96
CA THR A 53 2.23 2.38 23.28
C THR A 53 1.33 2.73 22.10
N ARG A 54 0.09 2.22 22.09
CA ARG A 54 -0.91 2.62 21.09
C ARG A 54 -1.10 4.15 21.05
N GLN A 55 -1.26 4.78 22.22
CA GLN A 55 -1.48 6.23 22.29
C GLN A 55 -0.26 7.04 21.83
N ASP A 56 0.95 6.57 22.15
CA ASP A 56 2.16 7.23 21.69
C ASP A 56 2.29 7.14 20.17
N LEU A 57 2.07 5.94 19.61
CA LEU A 57 2.16 5.70 18.18
C LEU A 57 1.15 6.54 17.40
N ASP A 58 -0.09 6.57 17.85
CA ASP A 58 -1.17 7.39 17.27
C ASP A 58 -0.78 8.87 17.18
N ARG A 59 -0.42 9.44 18.34
CA ARG A 59 0.00 10.83 18.45
C ARG A 59 1.22 11.13 17.58
N TRP A 60 2.22 10.26 17.56
CA TRP A 60 3.42 10.47 16.75
C TRP A 60 3.15 10.39 15.25
N CYS A 61 2.20 9.55 14.81
CA CYS A 61 1.77 9.52 13.42
C CYS A 61 1.05 10.82 13.04
N GLU A 62 0.13 11.30 13.88
CA GLU A 62 -0.56 12.58 13.66
C GLU A 62 0.39 13.78 13.67
N GLU A 63 1.35 13.81 14.61
CA GLU A 63 2.40 14.83 14.68
C GLU A 63 3.24 14.84 13.40
N LEU A 64 3.69 13.68 12.92
CA LEU A 64 4.44 13.58 11.66
C LEU A 64 3.62 14.09 10.46
N ILE A 65 2.36 13.69 10.36
CA ILE A 65 1.50 14.11 9.24
C ILE A 65 1.30 15.63 9.26
N LYS A 66 1.10 16.20 10.45
CA LYS A 66 0.93 17.63 10.63
C LYS A 66 2.21 18.41 10.32
N ASP A 67 3.36 17.94 10.78
CA ASP A 67 4.61 18.67 10.63
C ASP A 67 5.15 18.60 9.19
N GLU A 68 5.05 17.44 8.54
CA GLU A 68 5.60 17.24 7.19
C GLU A 68 4.64 17.65 6.06
N PHE A 69 3.32 17.47 6.27
CA PHE A 69 2.32 17.72 5.23
C PHE A 69 1.36 18.87 5.56
N ASN A 70 1.44 19.46 6.76
CA ASN A 70 0.54 20.52 7.21
C ASN A 70 -0.94 20.09 7.19
N GLU A 71 -1.18 18.80 7.43
CA GLU A 71 -2.53 18.20 7.46
C GLU A 71 -2.87 17.71 8.87
N SER A 72 -4.10 17.94 9.29
CA SER A 72 -4.61 17.44 10.57
C SER A 72 -5.58 16.30 10.29
N CYS A 73 -5.23 15.10 10.74
CA CYS A 73 -6.08 13.92 10.65
C CYS A 73 -6.14 13.20 11.98
N ASN A 74 -7.21 12.43 12.18
CA ASN A 74 -7.30 11.44 13.25
C ASN A 74 -6.76 10.13 12.69
N PHE A 75 -5.55 9.74 13.09
CA PHE A 75 -4.89 8.56 12.53
C PHE A 75 -5.59 7.28 13.03
N ASP A 76 -5.74 6.27 12.16
CA ASP A 76 -6.27 4.96 12.58
C ASP A 76 -5.12 4.03 12.96
N VAL A 77 -4.57 4.25 14.16
CA VAL A 77 -3.46 3.43 14.68
C VAL A 77 -3.81 1.96 14.81
N ASP A 78 -5.07 1.65 15.13
CA ASP A 78 -5.51 0.29 15.37
C ASP A 78 -5.47 -0.52 14.08
N ASP A 79 -6.02 0.04 13.00
CA ASP A 79 -6.05 -0.63 11.72
C ASP A 79 -4.65 -0.74 11.09
N ALA A 80 -3.82 0.30 11.21
CA ALA A 80 -2.43 0.28 10.74
C ALA A 80 -1.60 -0.82 11.44
N VAL A 81 -1.70 -0.92 12.78
CA VAL A 81 -1.00 -1.93 13.55
C VAL A 81 -1.54 -3.33 13.26
N GLU A 82 -2.86 -3.51 13.18
CA GLU A 82 -3.46 -4.82 12.88
C GLU A 82 -2.96 -5.37 11.52
N LYS A 83 -2.85 -4.52 10.49
CA LYS A 83 -2.28 -4.91 9.19
C LYS A 83 -0.81 -5.30 9.31
N LEU A 84 -0.01 -4.52 10.04
CA LEU A 84 1.41 -4.81 10.25
C LEU A 84 1.65 -6.08 11.06
N GLU A 85 0.80 -6.37 12.05
CA GLU A 85 0.82 -7.62 12.83
C GLU A 85 0.43 -8.82 11.96
N LYS A 86 -0.61 -8.70 11.12
CA LYS A 86 -1.01 -9.73 10.16
C LYS A 86 0.11 -10.10 9.18
N LEU A 87 0.93 -9.12 8.79
CA LEU A 87 2.12 -9.33 7.98
C LEU A 87 3.30 -9.91 8.78
N GLY A 88 3.27 -9.86 10.10
CA GLY A 88 4.39 -10.28 10.98
C GLY A 88 5.53 -9.26 11.03
N ILE A 89 5.25 -8.00 10.67
CA ILE A 89 6.22 -6.89 10.70
C ILE A 89 6.23 -6.23 12.08
N VAL A 90 5.08 -6.15 12.75
CA VAL A 90 4.92 -5.59 14.09
C VAL A 90 4.51 -6.69 15.08
N ALA A 91 4.90 -6.53 16.34
CA ALA A 91 4.45 -7.35 17.45
C ALA A 91 4.35 -6.50 18.73
N GLN A 92 3.60 -7.01 19.71
CA GLN A 92 3.42 -6.38 21.00
C GLN A 92 4.24 -7.07 22.10
N ASP A 93 4.88 -6.28 22.98
CA ASP A 93 5.58 -6.79 24.15
C ASP A 93 4.62 -7.10 25.32
N SER A 94 5.13 -7.75 26.37
CA SER A 94 4.33 -8.14 27.55
C SER A 94 3.74 -6.97 28.35
N VAL A 95 4.13 -5.73 28.04
CA VAL A 95 3.66 -4.51 28.70
C VAL A 95 2.72 -3.72 27.77
N GLY A 96 2.38 -4.25 26.59
CA GLY A 96 1.44 -3.64 25.67
C GLY A 96 2.05 -2.65 24.68
N ARG A 97 3.39 -2.62 24.52
CA ARG A 97 4.05 -1.73 23.55
C ARG A 97 4.33 -2.44 22.24
N TYR A 98 4.03 -1.78 21.14
CA TYR A 98 4.34 -2.22 19.79
C TYR A 98 5.81 -1.99 19.47
N TYR A 99 6.38 -2.92 18.70
CA TYR A 99 7.71 -2.83 18.13
C TYR A 99 7.73 -3.50 16.77
N CYS A 100 8.63 -3.07 15.89
CA CYS A 100 8.74 -3.61 14.55
C CYS A 100 10.00 -4.47 14.37
N VAL A 101 9.98 -5.36 13.38
CA VAL A 101 11.19 -6.01 12.88
C VAL A 101 12.05 -5.00 12.13
N GLY A 102 13.36 -5.28 12.00
CA GLY A 102 14.26 -4.41 11.25
C GLY A 102 13.91 -4.35 9.75
N LEU A 103 14.22 -3.22 9.11
CA LEU A 103 13.88 -2.93 7.70
C LEU A 103 14.22 -4.07 6.73
N LYS A 104 15.40 -4.70 6.86
CA LYS A 104 15.79 -5.84 6.01
C LYS A 104 14.80 -7.00 6.11
N ARG A 105 14.36 -7.31 7.33
CA ARG A 105 13.40 -8.39 7.58
C ARG A 105 12.00 -8.02 7.11
N ALA A 106 11.57 -6.77 7.33
CA ALA A 106 10.29 -6.28 6.80
C ALA A 106 10.24 -6.39 5.27
N ASN A 107 11.33 -6.04 4.58
CA ASN A 107 11.43 -6.16 3.12
C ASN A 107 11.38 -7.63 2.64
N GLU A 108 11.99 -8.56 3.37
CA GLU A 108 11.86 -10.00 3.09
C GLU A 108 10.42 -10.50 3.26
N ILE A 109 9.69 -9.98 4.25
CA ILE A 109 8.31 -10.34 4.54
C ILE A 109 7.36 -9.84 3.44
N ILE A 110 7.51 -8.58 3.03
CA ILE A 110 6.69 -7.98 1.98
C ILE A 110 6.98 -8.66 0.63
N GLY A 111 8.23 -9.09 0.41
CA GLY A 111 8.65 -9.77 -0.80
C GLY A 111 8.90 -8.80 -1.96
N ASN A 112 9.13 -9.36 -3.15
CA ASN A 112 9.40 -8.56 -4.34
C ASN A 112 8.09 -8.10 -4.97
N THR A 113 8.10 -6.90 -5.53
CA THR A 113 6.98 -6.45 -6.38
C THR A 113 7.00 -7.18 -7.73
N THR A 114 5.85 -7.21 -8.41
CA THR A 114 5.76 -7.72 -9.79
C THR A 114 6.73 -7.00 -10.73
N GLU A 115 6.91 -5.69 -10.55
CA GLU A 115 7.83 -4.87 -11.34
C GLU A 115 9.29 -5.27 -11.11
N GLU A 116 9.69 -5.52 -9.86
CA GLU A 116 11.02 -6.01 -9.53
C GLU A 116 11.30 -7.39 -10.14
N LEU A 117 10.30 -8.28 -10.16
CA LEU A 117 10.42 -9.58 -10.83
C LEU A 117 10.63 -9.41 -12.34
N VAL A 118 9.85 -8.53 -12.98
CA VAL A 118 9.99 -8.22 -14.42
C VAL A 118 11.37 -7.61 -14.74
N LEU A 119 11.88 -6.73 -13.88
CA LEU A 119 13.21 -6.14 -14.03
C LEU A 119 14.33 -7.19 -13.89
N LYS A 120 14.22 -8.10 -12.90
CA LYS A 120 15.17 -9.22 -12.73
C LYS A 120 15.20 -10.13 -13.96
N VAL A 121 14.04 -10.43 -14.56
CA VAL A 121 13.96 -11.21 -15.81
C VAL A 121 14.62 -10.48 -16.98
N LYS A 122 14.40 -9.16 -17.12
CA LYS A 122 15.03 -8.36 -18.18
C LYS A 122 16.56 -8.27 -18.04
N GLN A 123 17.08 -8.22 -16.81
CA GLN A 123 18.53 -8.16 -16.55
C GLN A 123 19.22 -9.53 -16.64
N GLY A 124 18.51 -10.63 -16.30
CA GLY A 124 19.03 -11.99 -16.38
C GLY A 124 19.12 -12.57 -17.80
N GLY A 125 18.49 -11.95 -18.80
CA GLY A 125 18.49 -12.40 -20.19
C GLY A 125 19.71 -11.99 -21.04
N GLY A 126 20.66 -11.23 -20.48
CA GLY A 126 21.79 -10.64 -21.22
C GLY A 126 23.13 -11.40 -21.15
N GLY A 127 23.24 -12.48 -20.36
CA GLY A 127 24.51 -13.15 -20.09
C GLY A 127 24.56 -14.59 -20.63
N GLY A 128 24.73 -14.77 -21.93
CA GLY A 128 24.78 -16.10 -22.53
C GLY A 128 25.26 -16.11 -23.99
N GLY A 129 26.39 -15.46 -24.27
CA GLY A 129 26.99 -15.43 -25.61
C GLY A 129 28.50 -15.34 -25.53
N GLY A 130 29.17 -16.40 -25.06
CA GLY A 130 30.62 -16.44 -25.03
C GLY A 130 31.12 -17.83 -24.65
N GLY A 131 31.28 -18.71 -25.62
CA GLY A 131 31.94 -19.99 -25.42
C GLY A 131 31.89 -20.91 -26.62
N GLY A 132 33.04 -21.11 -27.27
CA GLY A 132 33.32 -22.33 -28.03
C GLY A 132 33.46 -22.17 -29.54
N GLY A 133 34.62 -21.71 -29.99
CA GLY A 133 35.05 -21.80 -31.39
C GLY A 133 36.55 -22.04 -31.46
N GLY A 134 36.99 -23.20 -30.94
CA GLY A 134 38.36 -23.69 -31.11
C GLY A 134 38.38 -24.73 -32.23
N THR A 135 39.12 -24.42 -33.30
CA THR A 135 39.77 -25.37 -34.21
C THR A 135 41.11 -24.79 -34.58
#